data_AF-A0A086AQ44-F1
#
_entry.id   AF-A0A086AQ44-F1
#
_cell.length_a   1.000
_cell.length_b   1.000
_cell.length_c   1.000
_cell.angle_alpha   90.00
_cell.angle_beta   90.00
_cell.angle_gamma   90.00
#
_symmetry.space_group_name_H-M   'P 1'
#
loop_
_entity.id
_entity.type
_entity.pdbx_description
1 polymer ?
#
loop_
_entity_poly.entity_id
_entity_poly.type
_entity_poly.pdbx_seq_one_letter_code
_entity_poly.pdbx_strand_id
1 'polypeptide(L)'
;MEKKLHYFLVISMIILSSCSKNNNKEEEGNIKLPKAKYYKYIDFPSENYESMYKYNGNKIESISDDNGSKTIFTYTGDLITKKEDFSNKKILVYCTLYEYENNMLKEAIHIFNNQKFLKKYTYNKDKTVAYKVYLCNDKLNTTTEIATGIFTLENGNIVKQVDRGSKDYGSADIVVFKYDTNNSPLKNVLGISLLLDVDYSINNIVETTHTTSSQNLAMHITSFRNSIAPYTSTNTSTYTYDSDGYALTKAFYNDGKLGYKLSYTY
;
A
#
# COMPACT_ATOMS: atom_id res chain seq x y z
N MET A 1 7.30 68.62 -50.41
CA MET A 1 7.75 67.39 -51.10
C MET A 1 6.90 66.25 -50.59
N GLU A 2 5.95 65.81 -51.41
CA GLU A 2 5.13 64.64 -51.15
C GLU A 2 5.91 63.34 -51.39
N LYS A 3 5.49 62.29 -50.68
CA LYS A 3 5.40 60.85 -51.07
C LYS A 3 5.71 59.99 -49.84
N LYS A 4 4.98 58.93 -49.49
CA LYS A 4 3.71 58.37 -49.96
C LYS A 4 3.26 57.43 -48.83
N LEU A 5 2.00 57.59 -48.42
CA LEU A 5 1.23 56.69 -47.58
C LEU A 5 1.10 55.32 -48.26
N HIS A 6 1.53 54.22 -47.62
CA HIS A 6 1.16 52.86 -48.03
C HIS A 6 0.39 52.17 -46.90
N TYR A 7 -0.93 52.31 -47.02
CA TYR A 7 -1.95 51.43 -46.47
C TYR A 7 -1.66 49.99 -46.89
N PHE A 8 -1.64 49.05 -45.96
CA PHE A 8 -1.86 47.63 -46.28
C PHE A 8 -3.02 47.12 -45.43
N LEU A 9 -4.17 46.99 -46.10
CA LEU A 9 -5.37 46.35 -45.63
C LEU A 9 -5.43 45.00 -46.35
N VAL A 10 -5.15 43.91 -45.65
CA VAL A 10 -5.41 42.54 -46.14
C VAL A 10 -6.06 41.73 -45.03
N ILE A 11 -7.39 41.74 -45.09
CA ILE A 11 -8.29 40.57 -45.11
C ILE A 11 -7.98 39.48 -44.09
N SER A 12 -8.87 39.41 -43.10
CA SER A 12 -9.23 38.21 -42.35
C SER A 12 -9.44 37.01 -43.28
N MET A 13 -8.64 35.97 -43.11
CA MET A 13 -9.06 34.59 -43.30
C MET A 13 -8.65 33.80 -42.06
N ILE A 14 -9.60 33.72 -41.13
CA ILE A 14 -9.67 32.65 -40.14
C ILE A 14 -9.88 31.37 -40.94
N ILE A 15 -8.80 30.64 -41.21
CA ILE A 15 -8.88 29.29 -41.72
C ILE A 15 -9.20 28.42 -40.51
N LEU A 16 -10.47 28.06 -40.37
CA LEU A 16 -10.90 26.94 -39.54
C LEU A 16 -10.27 25.68 -40.14
N SER A 17 -9.07 25.31 -39.69
CA SER A 17 -8.53 23.97 -39.89
C SER A 17 -9.36 23.01 -39.05
N SER A 18 -10.40 22.50 -39.69
CA SER A 18 -11.23 21.38 -39.25
C SER A 18 -10.37 20.18 -38.89
N CYS A 19 -10.79 19.52 -37.82
CA CYS A 19 -10.32 18.26 -37.27
C CYS A 19 -9.73 17.28 -38.29
N SER A 20 -8.44 16.97 -38.13
CA SER A 20 -8.07 15.59 -37.85
C SER A 20 -7.52 15.56 -36.44
N LYS A 21 -8.43 15.70 -35.47
CA LYS A 21 -8.18 15.14 -34.15
C LYS A 21 -8.25 13.63 -34.40
N ASN A 22 -7.15 13.03 -34.83
CA ASN A 22 -6.88 11.66 -34.41
C ASN A 22 -6.74 11.74 -32.89
N ASN A 23 -7.90 11.80 -32.23
CA ASN A 23 -8.08 11.12 -30.98
C ASN A 23 -7.84 9.65 -31.33
N ASN A 24 -6.57 9.29 -31.45
CA ASN A 24 -6.13 8.07 -30.83
C ASN A 24 -6.49 8.29 -29.36
N LYS A 25 -7.76 7.98 -29.03
CA LYS A 25 -8.01 7.23 -27.83
C LYS A 25 -7.06 6.05 -28.01
N GLU A 26 -5.86 6.17 -27.43
CA GLU A 26 -5.22 5.00 -26.89
C GLU A 26 -6.37 4.25 -26.24
N GLU A 27 -6.70 3.09 -26.79
CA GLU A 27 -7.62 2.19 -26.13
C GLU A 27 -7.10 2.14 -24.70
N GLU A 28 -7.82 2.76 -23.75
CA GLU A 28 -7.60 2.55 -22.33
C GLU A 28 -7.78 1.05 -22.17
N GLY A 29 -6.69 0.29 -22.27
CA GLY A 29 -6.72 -1.15 -22.18
C GLY A 29 -7.46 -1.47 -20.90
N ASN A 30 -8.60 -2.14 -21.01
CA ASN A 30 -9.60 -2.29 -19.94
C ASN A 30 -8.95 -2.42 -18.57
N ILE A 31 -8.86 -1.30 -17.84
CA ILE A 31 -8.16 -1.27 -16.56
C ILE A 31 -9.06 -1.99 -15.56
N LYS A 32 -8.57 -3.13 -15.08
CA LYS A 32 -9.33 -3.97 -14.17
C LYS A 32 -9.11 -3.55 -12.73
N LEU A 33 -10.20 -3.26 -12.01
CA LEU A 33 -10.21 -2.85 -10.61
C LEU A 33 -11.28 -3.66 -9.87
N PRO A 34 -11.00 -4.20 -8.68
CA PRO A 34 -11.97 -5.00 -7.94
C PRO A 34 -13.11 -4.12 -7.45
N LYS A 35 -14.36 -4.55 -7.63
CA LYS A 35 -15.55 -3.88 -7.10
C LYS A 35 -15.82 -4.26 -5.65
N ALA A 36 -15.63 -5.54 -5.32
CA ALA A 36 -15.86 -6.06 -3.98
C ALA A 36 -14.84 -7.15 -3.62
N LYS A 37 -14.64 -7.35 -2.31
CA LYS A 37 -13.86 -8.43 -1.72
C LYS A 37 -14.67 -9.05 -0.58
N TYR A 38 -14.84 -10.37 -0.61
CA TYR A 38 -15.55 -11.10 0.43
C TYR A 38 -14.58 -11.94 1.27
N TYR A 39 -14.61 -11.79 2.59
CA TYR A 39 -13.86 -12.59 3.55
C TYR A 39 -14.73 -13.70 4.14
N LYS A 40 -14.21 -14.93 4.08
CA LYS A 40 -14.78 -16.10 4.74
C LYS A 40 -13.78 -16.71 5.72
N TYR A 41 -13.96 -16.45 7.01
CA TYR A 41 -13.20 -17.10 8.08
C TYR A 41 -13.75 -18.50 8.33
N ILE A 42 -12.85 -19.49 8.39
CA ILE A 42 -13.25 -20.90 8.55
C ILE A 42 -13.69 -21.17 9.99
N ASP A 43 -12.89 -20.73 10.97
CA ASP A 43 -13.15 -20.98 12.39
C ASP A 43 -14.12 -19.94 13.02
N PHE A 44 -14.34 -18.79 12.35
CA PHE A 44 -15.20 -17.70 12.84
C PHE A 44 -16.19 -17.18 11.78
N PRO A 45 -17.15 -17.99 11.30
CA PRO A 45 -18.04 -17.58 10.21
C PRO A 45 -18.91 -16.34 10.52
N SER A 46 -19.17 -16.04 11.79
CA SER A 46 -19.88 -14.83 12.23
C SER A 46 -19.08 -13.54 12.00
N GLU A 47 -17.78 -13.66 11.73
CA GLU A 47 -16.88 -12.55 11.42
C GLU A 47 -16.64 -12.39 9.91
N ASN A 48 -17.36 -13.14 9.06
CA ASN A 48 -17.33 -12.92 7.62
C ASN A 48 -17.83 -11.51 7.31
N TYR A 49 -17.20 -10.86 6.34
CA TYR A 49 -17.57 -9.52 5.91
C TYR A 49 -17.28 -9.32 4.43
N GLU A 50 -17.99 -8.37 3.84
CA GLU A 50 -17.75 -7.85 2.49
C GLU A 50 -17.19 -6.44 2.53
N SER A 51 -16.17 -6.16 1.71
CA SER A 51 -15.61 -4.84 1.46
C SER A 51 -15.98 -4.38 0.05
N MET A 52 -16.55 -3.18 -0.05
CA MET A 52 -16.87 -2.50 -1.31
C MET A 52 -15.85 -1.42 -1.63
N TYR A 53 -15.40 -1.38 -2.88
CA TYR A 53 -14.39 -0.45 -3.36
C TYR A 53 -15.04 0.65 -4.19
N LYS A 54 -14.67 1.90 -3.92
CA LYS A 54 -15.11 3.07 -4.69
C LYS A 54 -13.91 3.74 -5.34
N TYR A 55 -14.05 4.10 -6.60
CA TYR A 55 -12.98 4.69 -7.41
C TYR A 55 -13.41 5.97 -8.12
N ASN A 56 -12.41 6.79 -8.44
CA ASN A 56 -12.48 7.87 -9.42
C ASN A 56 -11.38 7.63 -10.47
N GLY A 57 -11.78 7.09 -11.63
CA GLY A 57 -10.83 6.45 -12.55
C GLY A 57 -10.07 5.33 -11.85
N ASN A 58 -8.74 5.38 -11.88
CA ASN A 58 -7.88 4.40 -11.20
C ASN A 58 -7.50 4.78 -9.77
N LYS A 59 -8.03 5.88 -9.24
CA LYS A 59 -7.77 6.31 -7.87
C LYS A 59 -8.81 5.66 -6.98
N ILE A 60 -8.37 4.84 -6.02
CA ILE A 60 -9.27 4.34 -4.98
C ILE A 60 -9.64 5.51 -4.07
N GLU A 61 -10.93 5.82 -3.94
CA GLU A 61 -11.42 6.87 -3.05
C GLU A 61 -11.68 6.30 -1.64
N SER A 62 -12.27 5.11 -1.57
CA SER A 62 -12.59 4.47 -0.31
C SER A 62 -12.82 2.97 -0.42
N ILE A 63 -12.62 2.28 0.68
CA ILE A 63 -13.07 0.89 0.93
C ILE A 63 -14.09 0.97 2.07
N SER A 64 -15.25 0.35 1.93
CA SER A 64 -16.29 0.33 2.98
C SER A 64 -16.69 -1.11 3.27
N ASP A 65 -16.67 -1.51 4.53
CA ASP A 65 -17.07 -2.84 4.95
C ASP A 65 -18.55 -2.87 5.33
N ASP A 66 -19.21 -4.02 5.16
CA ASP A 66 -20.63 -4.23 5.51
C ASP A 66 -20.96 -3.97 6.98
N ASN A 67 -19.97 -4.11 7.87
CA ASN A 67 -20.07 -3.81 9.29
C ASN A 67 -20.08 -2.29 9.59
N GLY A 68 -19.82 -1.44 8.58
CA GLY A 68 -19.79 0.01 8.65
C GLY A 68 -18.41 0.66 8.79
N SER A 69 -17.31 -0.09 8.95
CA SER A 69 -15.95 0.46 8.88
C SER A 69 -15.63 0.97 7.49
N LYS A 70 -14.73 1.95 7.42
CA LYS A 70 -14.38 2.60 6.17
C LYS A 70 -12.94 3.08 6.14
N THR A 71 -12.23 2.84 5.05
CA THR A 71 -10.96 3.49 4.73
C THR A 71 -11.17 4.55 3.66
N ILE A 72 -10.56 5.71 3.81
CA ILE A 72 -10.60 6.82 2.84
C ILE A 72 -9.17 7.15 2.40
N PHE A 73 -8.99 7.40 1.11
CA PHE A 73 -7.71 7.77 0.52
C PHE A 73 -7.79 9.19 -0.06
N THR A 74 -6.78 10.01 0.21
CA THR A 74 -6.63 11.36 -0.36
C THR A 74 -5.40 11.40 -1.25
N TYR A 75 -5.48 12.17 -2.35
CA TYR A 75 -4.43 12.27 -3.36
C TYR A 75 -3.95 13.71 -3.56
N THR A 76 -2.69 13.82 -3.97
CA THR A 76 -2.15 15.00 -4.66
C THR A 76 -1.60 14.53 -6.00
N GLY A 77 -2.21 14.95 -7.10
CA GLY A 77 -1.93 14.32 -8.40
C GLY A 77 -2.25 12.82 -8.33
N ASP A 78 -1.30 11.97 -8.69
CA ASP A 78 -1.44 10.51 -8.67
C ASP A 78 -0.82 9.83 -7.42
N LEU A 79 -0.36 10.63 -6.46
CA LEU A 79 0.24 10.16 -5.21
C LEU A 79 -0.81 10.14 -4.09
N ILE A 80 -0.93 9.03 -3.37
CA ILE A 80 -1.75 8.94 -2.14
C ILE A 80 -1.03 9.68 -1.03
N THR A 81 -1.60 10.78 -0.53
CA THR A 81 -1.00 11.62 0.52
C THR A 81 -1.61 11.38 1.89
N LYS A 82 -2.78 10.73 1.98
CA LYS A 82 -3.40 10.36 3.25
C LYS A 82 -4.25 9.10 3.14
N LYS A 83 -4.23 8.28 4.18
CA LYS A 83 -5.12 7.14 4.42
C LYS A 83 -5.78 7.29 5.79
N GLU A 84 -7.10 7.24 5.86
CA GLU A 84 -7.87 7.38 7.11
C GLU A 84 -8.78 6.16 7.29
N ASP A 85 -8.63 5.47 8.41
CA ASP A 85 -9.46 4.32 8.78
C ASP A 85 -10.46 4.74 9.86
N PHE A 86 -11.73 4.48 9.61
CA PHE A 86 -12.86 4.78 10.48
C PHE A 86 -13.49 3.49 10.97
N SER A 87 -13.78 3.42 12.27
CA SER A 87 -14.61 2.35 12.84
C SER A 87 -16.05 2.42 12.33
N ASN A 88 -16.83 1.37 12.59
CA ASN A 88 -18.27 1.34 12.32
C ASN A 88 -19.09 2.44 13.04
N LYS A 89 -18.52 3.05 14.09
CA LYS A 89 -19.10 4.22 14.77
C LYS A 89 -18.69 5.56 14.14
N LYS A 90 -18.06 5.53 12.97
CA LYS A 90 -17.52 6.70 12.24
C LYS A 90 -16.45 7.48 13.01
N ILE A 91 -15.80 6.83 13.97
CA ILE A 91 -14.68 7.40 14.72
C ILE A 91 -13.40 7.08 13.95
N LEU A 92 -12.59 8.10 13.68
CA LEU A 92 -11.24 7.93 13.12
C LEU A 92 -10.40 7.12 14.10
N VAL A 93 -9.99 5.92 13.69
CA VAL A 93 -9.17 5.02 14.53
C VAL A 93 -7.71 5.09 14.15
N TYR A 94 -7.41 5.26 12.86
CA TYR A 94 -6.05 5.28 12.36
C TYR A 94 -5.93 6.28 11.20
N CYS A 95 -4.83 7.03 11.16
CA CYS A 95 -4.53 7.93 10.05
C CYS A 95 -3.07 7.78 9.67
N THR A 96 -2.78 7.72 8.38
CA THR A 96 -1.42 7.80 7.85
C THR A 96 -1.32 8.98 6.88
N LEU A 97 -0.33 9.84 7.10
CA LEU A 97 0.06 10.91 6.17
C LEU A 97 1.32 10.48 5.44
N TYR A 98 1.38 10.69 4.13
CA TYR A 98 2.50 10.30 3.29
C TYR A 98 3.14 11.53 2.65
N GLU A 99 4.46 11.60 2.73
CA GLU A 99 5.27 12.63 2.08
C GLU A 99 6.21 11.98 1.06
N TYR A 100 6.35 12.61 -0.10
CA TYR A 100 7.14 12.10 -1.21
C TYR A 100 8.24 13.07 -1.60
N GLU A 101 9.33 12.52 -2.12
CA GLU A 101 10.41 13.26 -2.76
C GLU A 101 10.79 12.53 -4.03
N ASN A 102 10.82 13.24 -5.16
CA ASN A 102 11.08 12.66 -6.49
C ASN A 102 10.16 11.45 -6.81
N ASN A 103 8.87 11.55 -6.49
CA ASN A 103 7.87 10.47 -6.64
C ASN A 103 8.16 9.18 -5.86
N MET A 104 9.06 9.21 -4.89
CA MET A 104 9.33 8.11 -3.98
C MET A 104 8.83 8.47 -2.58
N LEU A 105 8.28 7.50 -1.85
CA LEU A 105 7.80 7.72 -0.49
C LEU A 105 9.00 8.06 0.42
N LYS A 106 9.03 9.28 0.95
CA LYS A 106 10.10 9.80 1.79
C LYS A 106 9.82 9.54 3.27
N GLU A 107 8.62 9.88 3.72
CA GLU A 107 8.20 9.75 5.11
C GLU A 107 6.72 9.35 5.21
N ALA A 108 6.39 8.59 6.24
CA ALA A 108 5.02 8.29 6.62
C ALA A 108 4.80 8.62 8.10
N ILE A 109 3.72 9.32 8.41
CA ILE A 109 3.31 9.63 9.78
C ILE A 109 2.08 8.80 10.10
N HIS A 110 2.22 7.86 11.02
CA HIS A 110 1.14 7.01 11.51
C HIS A 110 0.57 7.60 12.81
N ILE A 111 -0.75 7.75 12.89
CA ILE A 111 -1.46 8.33 14.01
C ILE A 111 -2.51 7.32 14.49
N PHE A 112 -2.36 6.86 15.72
CA PHE A 112 -3.25 5.88 16.38
C PHE A 112 -3.31 6.19 17.87
N ASN A 113 -4.51 6.18 18.48
CA ASN A 113 -4.68 6.43 19.91
C ASN A 113 -3.93 7.67 20.44
N ASN A 114 -3.96 8.77 19.67
CA ASN A 114 -3.24 10.02 19.95
C ASN A 114 -1.71 9.87 20.06
N GLN A 115 -1.14 8.77 19.60
CA GLN A 115 0.29 8.58 19.42
C GLN A 115 0.64 8.76 17.96
N LYS A 116 1.80 9.37 17.71
CA LYS A 116 2.33 9.65 16.38
C LYS A 116 3.66 8.94 16.20
N PHE A 117 3.78 8.16 15.13
CA PHE A 117 4.99 7.46 14.74
C PHE A 117 5.44 7.96 13.38
N LEU A 118 6.66 8.48 13.30
CA LEU A 118 7.26 8.95 12.07
C LEU A 118 8.18 7.86 11.52
N LYS A 119 7.91 7.38 10.31
CA LYS A 119 8.75 6.44 9.58
C LYS A 119 9.44 7.16 8.43
N LYS A 120 10.77 7.19 8.42
CA LYS A 120 11.58 7.82 7.36
C LYS A 120 12.24 6.75 6.51
N TYR A 121 12.23 6.93 5.19
CA TYR A 121 12.75 5.97 4.21
C TYR A 121 14.02 6.48 3.54
N THR A 122 14.92 5.55 3.18
CA THR A 122 16.15 5.84 2.44
C THR A 122 16.37 4.75 1.40
N TYR A 123 16.36 5.15 0.13
CA TYR A 123 16.50 4.24 -1.01
C TYR A 123 17.97 4.02 -1.34
N ASN A 124 18.38 2.76 -1.42
CA ASN A 124 19.74 2.36 -1.74
C ASN A 124 19.86 1.85 -3.18
N LYS A 125 21.07 1.86 -3.72
CA LYS A 125 21.35 1.39 -5.10
C LYS A 125 21.17 -0.12 -5.29
N ASP A 126 21.19 -0.89 -4.21
CA ASP A 126 21.09 -2.36 -4.20
C ASP A 126 19.63 -2.88 -4.10
N LYS A 127 18.66 -2.05 -4.53
CA LYS A 127 17.21 -2.34 -4.46
C LYS A 127 16.70 -2.53 -3.03
N THR A 128 17.42 -2.06 -2.02
CA THR A 128 16.92 -2.01 -0.64
C THR A 128 16.39 -0.63 -0.28
N VAL A 129 15.43 -0.60 0.63
CA VAL A 129 14.92 0.64 1.26
C VAL A 129 15.08 0.49 2.76
N ALA A 130 16.03 1.22 3.33
CA ALA A 130 16.17 1.32 4.78
C ALA A 130 15.09 2.24 5.35
N TYR A 131 14.64 1.97 6.58
CA TYR A 131 13.78 2.87 7.30
C TYR A 131 14.13 2.96 8.77
N LYS A 132 13.72 4.08 9.36
CA LYS A 132 13.78 4.35 10.80
C LYS A 132 12.41 4.77 11.29
N VAL A 133 12.02 4.28 12.45
CA VAL A 133 10.75 4.64 13.10
C VAL A 133 11.05 5.44 14.36
N TYR A 134 10.34 6.54 14.49
CA TYR A 134 10.46 7.46 15.61
C TYR A 134 9.11 7.62 16.31
N LEU A 135 9.10 7.56 17.63
CA LEU A 135 7.97 8.03 18.44
C LEU A 135 8.05 9.56 18.53
N CYS A 136 6.98 10.27 18.15
CA CYS A 136 6.89 11.72 18.25
C CYS A 136 6.32 12.14 19.61
N ASN A 137 6.93 13.16 20.22
CA ASN A 137 6.40 13.85 21.39
C ASN A 137 6.05 15.28 21.02
N ASP A 138 4.77 15.51 20.70
CA ASP A 138 4.31 16.82 20.25
C ASP A 138 4.39 17.90 21.34
N LYS A 139 4.30 17.53 22.63
CA LYS A 139 4.42 18.47 23.75
C LYS A 139 5.83 19.03 23.90
N LEU A 140 6.83 18.20 23.63
CA LEU A 140 8.25 18.57 23.74
C LEU A 140 8.85 18.96 22.39
N ASN A 141 8.11 18.77 21.29
CA ASN A 141 8.59 18.90 19.92
C ASN A 141 9.87 18.06 19.66
N THR A 142 9.89 16.83 20.15
CA THR A 142 11.03 15.91 20.02
C THR A 142 10.61 14.58 19.41
N THR A 143 11.60 13.80 18.97
CA THR A 143 11.40 12.43 18.46
C THR A 143 12.41 11.47 19.08
N THR A 144 12.00 10.22 19.30
CA THR A 144 12.86 9.14 19.82
C THR A 144 12.88 7.99 18.82
N GLU A 145 14.05 7.56 18.36
CA GLU A 145 14.19 6.39 17.48
C GLU A 145 13.82 5.13 18.27
N ILE A 146 12.84 4.36 17.80
CA ILE A 146 12.34 3.16 18.48
C ILE A 146 12.56 1.87 17.69
N ALA A 147 12.76 1.97 16.38
CA ALA A 147 13.01 0.82 15.52
C ALA A 147 13.73 1.23 14.23
N THR A 148 14.37 0.26 13.61
CA THR A 148 14.94 0.38 12.27
C THR A 148 14.56 -0.84 11.45
N GLY A 149 14.61 -0.74 10.14
CA GLY A 149 14.44 -1.91 9.31
C GLY A 149 14.83 -1.69 7.87
N ILE A 150 14.73 -2.75 7.07
CA ILE A 150 15.13 -2.76 5.68
C ILE A 150 14.11 -3.58 4.89
N PHE A 151 13.59 -2.99 3.82
CA PHE A 151 12.91 -3.71 2.75
C PHE A 151 13.90 -4.09 1.65
N THR A 152 13.76 -5.29 1.10
CA THR A 152 14.39 -5.69 -0.17
C THR A 152 13.32 -5.74 -1.24
N LEU A 153 13.52 -5.01 -2.32
CA LEU A 153 12.56 -4.91 -3.42
C LEU A 153 12.99 -5.74 -4.63
N GLU A 154 12.02 -6.43 -5.22
CA GLU A 154 12.21 -7.13 -6.49
C GLU A 154 10.93 -7.02 -7.32
N ASN A 155 11.08 -6.59 -8.59
CA ASN A 155 9.97 -6.41 -9.53
C ASN A 155 8.78 -5.58 -8.97
N GLY A 156 9.09 -4.60 -8.11
CA GLY A 156 8.11 -3.73 -7.46
C GLY A 156 7.37 -4.35 -6.26
N ASN A 157 7.77 -5.55 -5.82
CA ASN A 157 7.29 -6.19 -4.60
C ASN A 157 8.34 -6.12 -3.49
N ILE A 158 7.90 -6.16 -2.22
CA ILE A 158 8.79 -6.36 -1.07
C ILE A 158 8.99 -7.88 -0.92
N VAL A 159 10.17 -8.40 -1.26
CA VAL A 159 10.47 -9.83 -1.13
C VAL A 159 11.02 -10.20 0.24
N LYS A 160 11.52 -9.19 0.98
CA LYS A 160 12.04 -9.39 2.33
C LYS A 160 11.90 -8.11 3.16
N GLN A 161 11.52 -8.29 4.41
CA GLN A 161 11.52 -7.27 5.45
C GLN A 161 12.38 -7.75 6.62
N VAL A 162 13.23 -6.86 7.12
CA VAL A 162 14.01 -7.08 8.35
C VAL A 162 13.73 -5.92 9.28
N ASP A 163 12.99 -6.17 10.36
CA ASP A 163 12.79 -5.22 11.45
C ASP A 163 13.80 -5.48 12.56
N ARG A 164 14.29 -4.40 13.16
CA ARG A 164 15.14 -4.42 14.35
C ARG A 164 14.51 -3.48 15.37
N GLY A 165 14.30 -3.98 16.59
CA GLY A 165 13.85 -3.17 17.72
C GLY A 165 14.85 -2.06 18.07
N SER A 166 14.59 -1.31 19.15
CA SER A 166 15.55 -0.29 19.59
C SER A 166 16.94 -0.90 19.78
N LYS A 167 17.97 -0.10 19.50
CA LYS A 167 19.39 -0.52 19.37
C LYS A 167 19.91 -1.39 20.51
N ASP A 168 19.24 -1.36 21.67
CA ASP A 168 19.65 -2.01 22.90
C ASP A 168 19.33 -3.52 22.95
N TYR A 169 18.46 -4.04 22.09
CA TYR A 169 17.90 -5.39 22.26
C TYR A 169 18.34 -6.43 21.23
N GLY A 170 19.03 -6.04 20.16
CA GLY A 170 19.69 -6.97 19.22
C GLY A 170 18.80 -7.97 18.47
N SER A 171 17.49 -7.99 18.71
CA SER A 171 16.55 -8.89 18.04
C SER A 171 16.13 -8.35 16.68
N ALA A 172 16.09 -9.25 15.70
CA ALA A 172 15.52 -8.99 14.38
C ALA A 172 14.32 -9.90 14.13
N ASP A 173 13.26 -9.30 13.56
CA ASP A 173 12.17 -10.03 12.94
C ASP A 173 12.39 -10.01 11.43
N ILE A 174 12.41 -11.19 10.82
CA ILE A 174 12.69 -11.36 9.40
C ILE A 174 11.46 -11.99 8.76
N VAL A 175 10.91 -11.29 7.77
CA VAL A 175 9.79 -11.79 6.97
C VAL A 175 10.23 -11.91 5.53
N VAL A 176 10.04 -13.08 4.93
CA VAL A 176 10.32 -13.34 3.51
C VAL A 176 9.00 -13.63 2.80
N PHE A 177 8.81 -13.00 1.65
CA PHE A 177 7.60 -13.13 0.83
C PHE A 177 7.95 -13.78 -0.50
N LYS A 178 7.21 -14.81 -0.88
CA LYS A 178 7.25 -15.37 -2.23
C LYS A 178 5.97 -15.02 -2.96
N TYR A 179 6.14 -14.71 -4.24
CA TYR A 179 5.07 -14.25 -5.09
C TYR A 179 4.82 -15.22 -6.25
N ASP A 180 3.59 -15.25 -6.74
CA ASP A 180 3.30 -15.75 -8.07
C ASP A 180 3.70 -14.72 -9.16
N THR A 181 3.41 -15.03 -10.42
CA THR A 181 3.59 -14.12 -11.55
C THR A 181 2.31 -13.38 -11.95
N ASN A 182 1.20 -13.60 -11.23
CA ASN A 182 -0.12 -13.10 -11.59
C ASN A 182 -0.40 -11.74 -10.94
N ASN A 183 -1.41 -11.03 -11.45
CA ASN A 183 -1.74 -9.69 -10.99
C ASN A 183 -2.43 -9.75 -9.62
N SER A 184 -1.96 -8.91 -8.69
CA SER A 184 -2.70 -8.65 -7.47
C SER A 184 -3.96 -7.82 -7.77
N PRO A 185 -5.01 -7.92 -6.94
CA PRO A 185 -6.26 -7.19 -7.16
C PRO A 185 -6.09 -5.67 -7.25
N LEU A 186 -5.16 -5.09 -6.48
CA LEU A 186 -4.98 -3.63 -6.40
C LEU A 186 -3.82 -3.09 -7.24
N LYS A 187 -3.17 -3.94 -8.07
CA LYS A 187 -2.03 -3.56 -8.90
C LYS A 187 -2.24 -2.30 -9.74
N ASN A 188 -3.46 -2.09 -10.24
CA ASN A 188 -3.79 -0.98 -11.14
C ASN A 188 -4.21 0.30 -10.41
N VAL A 189 -4.29 0.30 -9.08
CA VAL A 189 -4.65 1.50 -8.33
C VAL A 189 -3.47 2.47 -8.33
N LEU A 190 -3.71 3.70 -8.79
CA LEU A 190 -2.66 4.71 -8.89
C LEU A 190 -2.03 5.02 -7.53
N GLY A 191 -0.70 5.08 -7.49
CA GLY A 191 0.08 5.44 -6.31
C GLY A 191 0.12 4.39 -5.19
N ILE A 192 -0.71 3.32 -5.24
CA ILE A 192 -0.83 2.39 -4.11
C ILE A 192 0.43 1.57 -3.86
N SER A 193 1.16 1.19 -4.92
CA SER A 193 2.40 0.43 -4.83
C SER A 193 3.57 1.24 -4.26
N LEU A 194 3.44 2.58 -4.22
CA LEU A 194 4.46 3.47 -3.64
C LEU A 194 4.41 3.49 -2.10
N LEU A 195 3.36 2.92 -1.49
CA LEU A 195 3.16 2.97 -0.04
C LEU A 195 4.08 2.04 0.76
N LEU A 196 4.90 1.21 0.08
CA LEU A 196 5.81 0.22 0.70
C LEU A 196 5.10 -0.67 1.73
N ASP A 197 3.95 -1.20 1.33
CA ASP A 197 3.08 -2.07 2.13
C ASP A 197 2.81 -3.35 1.33
N VAL A 198 3.01 -4.50 1.98
CA VAL A 198 2.89 -5.82 1.34
C VAL A 198 1.46 -6.13 0.91
N ASP A 199 0.45 -5.54 1.55
CA ASP A 199 -0.94 -5.67 1.16
C ASP A 199 -1.24 -5.02 -0.21
N TYR A 200 -0.35 -4.15 -0.67
CA TYR A 200 -0.42 -3.46 -1.97
C TYR A 200 0.65 -3.94 -2.96
N SER A 201 1.17 -5.15 -2.76
CA SER A 201 2.10 -5.80 -3.68
C SER A 201 1.51 -5.88 -5.09
N ILE A 202 2.38 -5.88 -6.11
CA ILE A 202 2.02 -5.98 -7.53
C ILE A 202 1.57 -7.41 -7.89
N ASN A 203 2.15 -8.41 -7.24
CA ASN A 203 1.83 -9.83 -7.41
C ASN A 203 1.20 -10.43 -6.14
N ASN A 204 0.66 -11.64 -6.24
CA ASN A 204 0.03 -12.27 -5.09
C ASN A 204 1.05 -13.04 -4.25
N ILE A 205 1.01 -12.86 -2.93
CA ILE A 205 1.86 -13.57 -1.98
C ILE A 205 1.36 -15.01 -1.85
N VAL A 206 2.17 -15.98 -2.29
CA VAL A 206 1.89 -17.42 -2.19
C VAL A 206 2.49 -18.04 -0.95
N GLU A 207 3.52 -17.43 -0.37
CA GLU A 207 4.17 -17.88 0.85
C GLU A 207 4.72 -16.70 1.66
N THR A 208 4.56 -16.74 2.97
CA THR A 208 5.21 -15.85 3.92
C THR A 208 5.92 -16.68 4.97
N THR A 209 7.24 -16.52 5.07
CA THR A 209 8.05 -17.13 6.14
C THR A 209 8.43 -16.06 7.14
N HIS A 210 8.07 -16.26 8.40
CA HIS A 210 8.49 -15.41 9.51
C HIS A 210 9.58 -16.11 10.30
N THR A 211 10.66 -15.40 10.61
CA THR A 211 11.76 -15.91 11.43
C THR A 211 12.16 -14.86 12.46
N THR A 212 12.12 -15.24 13.73
CA THR A 212 12.63 -14.41 14.83
C THR A 212 14.01 -14.89 15.25
N SER A 213 14.95 -13.96 15.43
CA SER A 213 16.25 -14.29 16.06
C SER A 213 16.14 -14.25 17.59
N SER A 214 16.68 -15.26 18.30
CA SER A 214 16.88 -15.22 19.77
C SER A 214 17.92 -14.13 20.16
N GLN A 215 17.92 -13.35 21.26
CA GLN A 215 17.33 -13.41 22.61
C GLN A 215 17.08 -11.98 23.23
N ASN A 216 16.53 -11.95 24.46
CA ASN A 216 16.20 -10.82 25.37
C ASN A 216 15.09 -9.85 24.92
N LEU A 217 13.88 -10.39 24.74
CA LEU A 217 12.65 -9.58 24.82
C LEU A 217 12.46 -9.09 26.26
N ALA A 218 13.01 -7.92 26.59
CA ALA A 218 12.58 -7.15 27.74
C ALA A 218 11.74 -5.96 27.26
N MET A 219 10.48 -6.23 26.88
CA MET A 219 9.29 -5.35 26.95
C MET A 219 8.24 -5.78 25.89
N HIS A 220 6.92 -5.82 26.12
CA HIS A 220 6.11 -5.76 27.34
C HIS A 220 4.66 -6.13 26.95
N ILE A 221 4.21 -7.37 27.18
CA ILE A 221 2.83 -7.66 27.61
C ILE A 221 2.94 -8.81 28.61
N THR A 222 2.39 -8.59 29.79
CA THR A 222 2.26 -9.49 30.93
C THR A 222 2.05 -10.98 30.58
N SER A 223 3.11 -11.79 30.64
CA SER A 223 3.18 -13.14 31.23
C SER A 223 4.42 -13.90 30.72
N PHE A 224 5.25 -14.34 31.67
CA PHE A 224 6.26 -15.40 31.58
C PHE A 224 6.76 -15.85 30.19
N ARG A 225 7.96 -15.42 29.79
CA ARG A 225 8.91 -16.29 29.05
C ARG A 225 10.34 -15.72 29.05
N ASN A 226 11.21 -16.36 29.82
CA ASN A 226 12.66 -16.25 29.69
C ASN A 226 13.08 -16.92 28.36
N SER A 227 13.93 -16.25 27.58
CA SER A 227 14.51 -16.70 26.29
C SER A 227 13.53 -17.33 25.30
N ILE A 228 13.12 -16.59 24.26
CA ILE A 228 12.44 -17.17 23.11
C ILE A 228 13.53 -17.76 22.19
N ALA A 229 13.57 -19.09 22.07
CA ALA A 229 14.34 -19.78 21.04
C ALA A 229 13.91 -19.26 19.66
N PRO A 230 14.82 -19.20 18.68
CA PRO A 230 14.44 -18.73 17.35
C PRO A 230 13.28 -19.57 16.83
N TYR A 231 12.23 -18.91 16.37
CA TYR A 231 11.02 -19.56 15.85
C TYR A 231 10.85 -19.19 14.39
N THR A 232 10.45 -20.17 13.59
CA THR A 232 10.07 -19.98 12.19
C THR A 232 8.66 -20.52 11.96
N SER A 233 7.80 -19.72 11.35
CA SER A 233 6.48 -20.14 10.87
C SER A 233 6.35 -19.88 9.37
N THR A 234 5.48 -20.63 8.71
CA THR A 234 5.23 -20.46 7.27
C THR A 234 3.74 -20.48 6.99
N ASN A 235 3.26 -19.36 6.44
CA ASN A 235 1.92 -19.23 5.91
C ASN A 235 1.96 -19.41 4.39
N THR A 236 0.96 -20.07 3.81
CA THR A 236 0.85 -20.24 2.36
C THR A 236 -0.50 -19.78 1.85
N SER A 237 -0.59 -19.51 0.55
CA SER A 237 -1.84 -19.16 -0.11
C SER A 237 -1.93 -19.78 -1.49
N THR A 238 -3.14 -20.21 -1.85
CA THR A 238 -3.46 -20.66 -3.21
C THR A 238 -4.48 -19.71 -3.81
N TYR A 239 -4.44 -19.57 -5.13
CA TYR A 239 -5.25 -18.60 -5.86
C TYR A 239 -5.90 -19.24 -7.09
N THR A 240 -7.02 -18.68 -7.49
CA THR A 240 -7.57 -18.83 -8.84
C THR A 240 -7.56 -17.48 -9.53
N TYR A 241 -7.49 -17.48 -10.85
CA TYR A 241 -7.37 -16.27 -11.65
C TYR A 241 -8.39 -16.27 -12.78
N ASP A 242 -8.68 -15.07 -13.28
CA ASP A 242 -9.38 -14.90 -14.55
C ASP A 242 -8.42 -15.00 -15.75
N SER A 243 -8.96 -14.79 -16.96
CA SER A 243 -8.18 -14.83 -18.22
C SER A 243 -7.08 -13.77 -18.30
N ASP A 244 -7.20 -12.69 -17.53
CA ASP A 244 -6.26 -11.56 -17.53
C ASP A 244 -5.22 -11.70 -16.39
N GLY A 245 -5.26 -12.83 -15.68
CA GLY A 245 -4.34 -13.14 -14.58
C GLY A 245 -4.63 -12.39 -13.28
N TYR A 246 -5.82 -11.81 -13.10
CA TYR A 246 -6.21 -11.20 -11.81
C TYR A 246 -6.81 -12.25 -10.88
N ALA A 247 -6.44 -12.18 -9.60
CA ALA A 247 -6.93 -13.11 -8.60
C ALA A 247 -8.45 -13.01 -8.43
N LEU A 248 -9.15 -14.12 -8.61
CA LEU A 248 -10.59 -14.29 -8.34
C LEU A 248 -10.83 -14.82 -6.93
N THR A 249 -10.02 -15.76 -6.47
CA THR A 249 -10.12 -16.31 -5.11
C THR A 249 -8.75 -16.49 -4.48
N LYS A 250 -8.71 -16.49 -3.15
CA LYS A 250 -7.56 -16.84 -2.33
C LYS A 250 -8.00 -17.84 -1.27
N ALA A 251 -7.22 -18.88 -1.02
CA ALA A 251 -7.31 -19.69 0.20
C ALA A 251 -6.01 -19.55 0.97
N PHE A 252 -6.09 -19.06 2.21
CA PHE A 252 -4.94 -18.83 3.09
C PHE A 252 -4.80 -19.97 4.11
N TYR A 253 -3.58 -20.42 4.31
CA TYR A 253 -3.23 -21.51 5.22
C TYR A 253 -2.19 -21.03 6.23
N ASN A 254 -2.47 -21.26 7.52
CA ASN A 254 -1.53 -21.04 8.62
C ASN A 254 -0.96 -22.39 9.06
N ASP A 255 0.34 -22.59 8.83
CA ASP A 255 1.04 -23.87 9.07
C ASP A 255 0.25 -25.09 8.52
N GLY A 256 -0.26 -24.93 7.29
CA GLY A 256 -1.03 -25.96 6.58
C GLY A 256 -2.52 -26.05 6.93
N LYS A 257 -2.99 -25.36 7.98
CA LYS A 257 -4.43 -25.28 8.32
C LYS A 257 -5.10 -24.16 7.55
N LEU A 258 -6.18 -24.46 6.81
CA LEU A 258 -6.98 -23.44 6.13
C LEU A 258 -7.58 -22.46 7.15
N GLY A 259 -7.20 -21.19 7.07
CA GLY A 259 -7.66 -20.13 7.98
C GLY A 259 -8.84 -19.34 7.43
N TYR A 260 -8.71 -18.83 6.19
CA TYR A 260 -9.78 -18.08 5.53
C TYR A 260 -9.74 -18.26 4.00
N LYS A 261 -10.85 -17.91 3.36
CA LYS A 261 -10.94 -17.74 1.90
C LYS A 261 -11.36 -16.32 1.55
N LEU A 262 -10.86 -15.82 0.43
CA LEU A 262 -11.29 -14.56 -0.19
C LEU A 262 -11.87 -14.82 -1.56
N SER A 263 -12.79 -13.96 -1.98
CA SER A 263 -13.17 -13.83 -3.39
C SER A 263 -13.26 -12.37 -3.79
N TYR A 264 -12.89 -12.07 -5.03
CA TYR A 264 -12.95 -10.76 -5.64
C TYR A 264 -13.99 -10.74 -6.75
N THR A 265 -14.68 -9.62 -6.87
CA THR A 265 -15.48 -9.28 -8.06
C THR A 265 -14.83 -8.09 -8.74
N TYR A 266 -14.93 -8.02 -10.08
CA TYR A 266 -14.35 -6.96 -10.92
C TYR A 266 -15.43 -6.31 -11.78
#